data_AF-A0AB34VHS3-F1
#
_entry.id   AF-A0AB34VHS3-F1
#
_cell.length_a   1.000
_cell.length_b   1.000
_cell.length_c   1.000
_cell.angle_alpha   90.00
_cell.angle_beta   90.00
_cell.angle_gamma   90.00
#
_symmetry.space_group_name_H-M   'P 1'
#
loop_
_entity.id
_entity.type
_entity.pdbx_description
1 polymer ?
#
loop_
_entity_poly.entity_id
_entity_poly.type
_entity_poly.pdbx_seq_one_letter_code
_entity_poly.pdbx_strand_id
1 'polypeptide(L)'
;MTFARLTRLAPHVADEGIRLTLLIRLLETGKLNHQDIVQILCTFTVENLLAFISDKEYRRIGYSDSLWVLAVQLKAAGFIRKPKWDEKYKRIRFVPHNRSFSMTK
;
A
#
# COMPACT_ATOMS: atom_id res chain seq x y z
N MET A 1 -8.46 3.55 22.15
CA MET A 1 -7.93 4.44 21.09
C MET A 1 -8.76 4.20 19.83
N THR A 2 -9.38 5.23 19.24
CA THR A 2 -10.32 5.04 18.11
C THR A 2 -9.58 4.86 16.78
N PHE A 3 -10.16 4.13 15.83
CA PHE A 3 -9.61 3.87 14.49
C PHE A 3 -9.18 5.17 13.77
N ALA A 4 -10.03 6.20 13.81
CA ALA A 4 -9.76 7.52 13.25
C ALA A 4 -8.56 8.25 13.87
N ARG A 5 -8.20 7.93 15.13
CA ARG A 5 -6.97 8.47 15.75
C ARG A 5 -5.73 7.74 15.24
N LEU A 6 -5.83 6.43 15.00
CA LEU A 6 -4.71 5.63 14.48
C LEU A 6 -4.35 6.00 13.05
N THR A 7 -5.34 6.19 12.18
CA THR A 7 -5.10 6.64 10.79
C THR A 7 -4.44 8.01 10.73
N ARG A 8 -4.82 8.92 11.62
CA ARG A 8 -4.18 10.25 11.75
C ARG A 8 -2.77 10.20 12.30
N LEU A 9 -2.45 9.26 13.18
CA LEU A 9 -1.13 9.17 13.82
C LEU A 9 -0.11 8.38 12.98
N ALA A 10 -0.57 7.40 12.19
CA ALA A 10 0.31 6.54 11.41
C ALA A 10 1.31 7.32 10.51
N PRO A 11 0.94 8.41 9.81
CA PRO A 11 1.88 9.24 9.04
C PRO A 11 3.02 9.87 9.86
N HIS A 12 2.83 10.06 11.16
CA HIS A 12 3.77 10.78 12.04
C HIS A 12 4.72 9.86 12.82
N VAL A 13 4.55 8.54 12.71
CA VAL A 13 5.47 7.58 13.36
C VAL A 13 6.79 7.60 12.60
N ALA A 14 7.91 7.89 13.26
CA ALA A 14 9.21 8.05 12.59
C ALA A 14 9.73 6.77 11.90
N ASP A 15 9.54 5.62 12.56
CA ASP A 15 10.03 4.33 12.08
C ASP A 15 9.15 3.77 10.95
N GLU A 16 9.77 3.49 9.79
CA GLU A 16 9.04 2.99 8.63
C GLU A 16 8.51 1.57 8.82
N GLY A 17 9.22 0.70 9.54
CA GLY A 17 8.76 -0.66 9.84
C GLY A 17 7.50 -0.67 10.70
N ILE A 18 7.44 0.22 11.70
CA ILE A 18 6.25 0.42 12.53
C ILE A 18 5.11 1.00 11.68
N ARG A 19 5.36 2.01 10.83
CA ARG A 19 4.34 2.54 9.90
C ARG A 19 3.78 1.44 8.99
N LEU A 20 4.63 0.58 8.44
CA LEU A 20 4.21 -0.52 7.58
C LEU A 20 3.34 -1.53 8.35
N THR A 21 3.75 -1.88 9.57
CA THR A 21 2.99 -2.78 10.44
C THR A 21 1.62 -2.18 10.77
N LEU A 22 1.57 -0.89 11.11
CA LEU A 22 0.32 -0.18 11.37
C LEU A 22 -0.59 -0.14 10.14
N LEU A 23 -0.05 0.13 8.95
CA LEU A 23 -0.82 0.11 7.71
C LEU A 23 -1.45 -1.26 7.46
N ILE A 24 -0.68 -2.35 7.62
CA ILE A 24 -1.19 -3.72 7.47
C ILE A 24 -2.33 -3.97 8.46
N ARG A 25 -2.15 -3.63 9.75
CA ARG A 25 -3.19 -3.79 10.78
C ARG A 25 -4.43 -2.96 10.50
N LEU A 26 -4.28 -1.74 9.99
CA LEU A 26 -5.40 -0.89 9.60
C LEU A 26 -6.16 -1.47 8.41
N LEU A 27 -5.46 -2.02 7.41
CA LEU A 27 -6.07 -2.69 6.26
C LEU A 27 -6.85 -3.95 6.65
N GLU A 28 -6.32 -4.74 7.60
CA GLU A 28 -6.99 -5.94 8.13
C GLU A 28 -8.36 -5.63 8.75
N THR A 29 -8.62 -4.40 9.20
CA THR A 29 -9.93 -4.00 9.71
C THR A 29 -11.00 -3.87 8.63
N GLY A 30 -10.61 -3.77 7.35
CA GLY A 30 -11.51 -3.50 6.22
C GLY A 30 -12.15 -2.11 6.21
N LYS A 31 -11.75 -1.20 7.12
CA LYS A 31 -12.36 0.13 7.29
C LYS A 31 -11.57 1.27 6.64
N LEU A 32 -10.42 0.96 6.05
CA LEU A 32 -9.52 1.96 5.48
C LEU A 32 -9.97 2.32 4.06
N ASN A 33 -10.26 3.60 3.81
CA ASN A 33 -10.61 4.07 2.47
C ASN A 33 -9.33 4.30 1.63
N HIS A 34 -9.50 4.50 0.32
CA HIS A 34 -8.35 4.67 -0.59
C HIS A 34 -7.55 5.95 -0.32
N GLN A 35 -8.17 7.02 0.16
CA GLN A 35 -7.46 8.27 0.48
C GLN A 35 -6.55 8.09 1.70
N ASP A 36 -7.03 7.42 2.75
CA ASP A 36 -6.24 7.10 3.94
C ASP A 36 -5.04 6.20 3.56
N ILE A 37 -5.26 5.22 2.67
CA ILE A 37 -4.19 4.35 2.15
C ILE A 37 -3.11 5.17 1.44
N VAL A 38 -3.51 6.08 0.54
CA VAL A 38 -2.58 6.95 -0.18
C VAL A 38 -1.82 7.86 0.80
N GLN A 39 -2.52 8.50 1.73
CA GLN A 39 -1.90 9.41 2.70
C GLN A 39 -0.82 8.72 3.53
N ILE A 40 -1.06 7.48 3.97
CA ILE A 40 -0.06 6.70 4.70
C ILE A 40 1.07 6.26 3.76
N LEU A 41 0.76 5.76 2.56
CA LEU A 41 1.77 5.31 1.59
C LEU A 41 2.72 6.44 1.13
N CYS A 42 2.23 7.67 1.00
CA CYS A 42 3.05 8.86 0.67
C CYS A 42 4.08 9.22 1.75
N THR A 43 3.97 8.67 2.96
CA THR A 43 4.91 8.95 4.07
C THR A 43 6.15 8.06 4.03
N PHE A 44 6.17 7.02 3.20
CA PHE A 44 7.33 6.14 3.08
C PHE A 44 8.36 6.72 2.11
N THR A 45 9.63 6.48 2.43
CA THR A 45 10.75 6.81 1.55
C THR A 45 11.15 5.63 0.66
N VAL A 46 10.78 4.40 1.04
CA VAL A 46 11.10 3.18 0.28
C VAL A 46 10.37 3.17 -1.06
N GLU A 47 11.13 3.12 -2.16
CA GLU A 47 10.60 3.10 -3.53
C GLU A 47 9.59 1.97 -3.78
N ASN A 48 9.81 0.79 -3.20
CA ASN A 48 8.90 -0.36 -3.33
C ASN A 48 7.50 -0.09 -2.72
N LEU A 49 7.43 0.73 -1.66
CA LEU A 49 6.15 1.11 -1.05
C LEU A 49 5.46 2.22 -1.85
N LEU A 50 6.22 3.20 -2.33
CA LEU A 50 5.72 4.25 -3.23
C LEU A 50 5.23 3.70 -4.57
N ALA A 51 5.72 2.54 -5.01
CA ALA A 51 5.27 1.90 -6.23
C ALA A 51 3.77 1.55 -6.23
N PHE A 52 3.14 1.37 -5.05
CA PHE A 52 1.71 1.07 -4.93
C PHE A 52 0.79 2.24 -5.27
N ILE A 53 1.27 3.48 -5.17
CA ILE A 53 0.49 4.71 -5.44
C ILE A 53 0.79 5.34 -6.80
N SER A 54 1.66 4.73 -7.61
CA SER A 54 2.17 5.38 -8.82
C SER A 54 1.41 4.95 -10.09
N ASP A 55 1.06 5.91 -10.96
CA ASP A 55 0.08 5.76 -12.07
C ASP A 55 0.49 4.90 -13.28
N LYS A 56 1.71 4.37 -13.36
CA LYS A 56 2.10 3.44 -14.43
C LYS A 56 1.31 2.13 -14.33
N GLU A 57 0.79 1.68 -15.48
CA GLU A 57 -0.18 0.59 -15.61
C GLU A 57 0.24 -0.77 -15.00
N TYR A 58 1.54 -1.04 -14.86
CA TYR A 58 2.05 -2.29 -14.30
C TYR A 58 3.28 -2.05 -13.42
N ARG A 59 3.35 -2.76 -12.28
CA ARG A 59 4.47 -2.69 -11.35
C ARG A 59 5.08 -4.04 -11.06
N ARG A 60 6.40 -4.02 -10.85
CA ARG A 60 7.18 -5.11 -10.29
C ARG A 60 8.01 -4.56 -9.15
N ILE A 61 7.75 -5.00 -7.94
CA ILE A 61 8.51 -4.61 -6.74
C ILE A 61 9.32 -5.79 -6.22
N GLY A 62 10.41 -5.50 -5.52
CA GLY A 62 11.20 -6.55 -4.85
C GLY A 62 10.34 -7.39 -3.91
N TYR A 63 10.70 -8.66 -3.75
CA TYR A 63 10.03 -9.51 -2.78
C TYR A 63 10.51 -9.20 -1.36
N SER A 64 9.55 -9.08 -0.45
CA SER A 64 9.73 -9.39 0.96
C SER A 64 8.39 -9.90 1.49
N ASP A 65 8.40 -10.66 2.58
CA ASP A 65 7.17 -11.19 3.16
C ASP A 65 6.21 -10.05 3.56
N SER A 66 6.74 -8.95 4.10
CA SER A 66 5.93 -7.76 4.44
C SER A 66 5.31 -7.09 3.22
N LEU A 67 6.04 -7.00 2.09
CA LEU A 67 5.51 -6.43 0.84
C LEU A 67 4.46 -7.35 0.21
N TRP A 68 4.63 -8.67 0.33
CA TRP A 68 3.63 -9.64 -0.12
C TRP A 68 2.34 -9.54 0.70
N VAL A 69 2.46 -9.53 2.04
CA VAL A 69 1.31 -9.33 2.95
C VAL A 69 0.60 -8.02 2.64
N LEU A 70 1.35 -6.92 2.50
CA LEU A 70 0.79 -5.63 2.12
C LEU A 70 0.02 -5.72 0.79
N ALA A 71 0.61 -6.33 -0.25
CA ALA A 71 -0.05 -6.46 -1.55
C ALA A 71 -1.35 -7.28 -1.46
N VAL A 72 -1.39 -8.33 -0.66
CA VAL A 72 -2.61 -9.12 -0.40
C VAL A 72 -3.68 -8.28 0.29
N GLN A 73 -3.31 -7.50 1.31
CA GLN A 73 -4.26 -6.65 2.04
C GLN A 73 -4.77 -5.48 1.19
N LEU A 74 -3.90 -4.86 0.39
CA LEU A 74 -4.31 -3.82 -0.57
C LEU A 74 -5.27 -4.36 -1.63
N LYS A 75 -5.12 -5.63 -2.05
CA LYS A 75 -6.10 -6.30 -2.93
C LYS A 75 -7.44 -6.48 -2.22
N ALA A 76 -7.44 -6.91 -0.95
CA ALA A 76 -8.66 -7.08 -0.16
C ALA A 76 -9.41 -5.75 0.04
N ALA A 77 -8.69 -4.65 0.26
CA ALA A 77 -9.24 -3.30 0.30
C ALA A 77 -9.65 -2.73 -1.08
N GLY A 78 -9.49 -3.51 -2.15
CA GLY A 78 -9.78 -3.07 -3.52
C GLY A 78 -8.85 -1.98 -4.04
N PHE A 79 -7.73 -1.70 -3.38
CA PHE A 79 -6.76 -0.66 -3.76
C PHE A 79 -5.87 -1.08 -4.94
N ILE A 80 -5.55 -2.38 -5.04
CA ILE A 80 -4.88 -2.98 -6.20
C ILE A 80 -5.62 -4.22 -6.70
N ARG A 81 -5.24 -4.72 -7.87
CA ARG A 81 -5.76 -5.94 -8.49
C ARG A 81 -4.61 -6.90 -8.80
N LYS A 82 -4.94 -8.20 -8.78
CA LYS A 82 -4.09 -9.30 -9.27
C LYS A 82 -2.63 -9.27 -8.74
N PRO A 83 -2.37 -9.17 -7.42
CA PRO A 83 -1.01 -9.39 -6.91
C PRO A 83 -0.60 -10.84 -7.25
N LYS A 84 0.56 -10.99 -7.89
CA LYS A 84 1.11 -12.28 -8.33
C LYS A 84 2.61 -12.31 -8.11
N TRP A 85 3.11 -13.45 -7.67
CA TRP A 85 4.54 -13.73 -7.66
C TRP A 85 5.06 -14.01 -9.08
N ASP A 86 6.06 -13.24 -9.51
CA ASP A 86 6.78 -13.43 -10.77
C ASP A 86 8.14 -14.08 -10.46
N GLU A 87 8.16 -15.42 -10.47
CA GLU A 87 9.31 -16.24 -10.09
C GLU A 87 10.55 -15.93 -10.94
N LYS A 88 10.37 -15.69 -12.25
CA LYS A 88 11.45 -15.36 -13.18
C LYS A 88 12.25 -14.13 -12.76
N TYR A 89 11.56 -13.11 -12.23
CA TYR A 89 12.19 -11.87 -11.83
C TYR A 89 12.34 -11.73 -10.31
N LYS A 90 11.90 -12.74 -9.54
CA LYS A 90 11.75 -12.70 -8.09
C LYS A 90 11.06 -11.41 -7.60
N ARG A 91 9.95 -11.05 -8.25
CA ARG A 91 9.23 -9.78 -8.01
C ARG A 91 7.73 -9.98 -7.84
N ILE A 92 7.12 -9.11 -7.05
CA ILE A 92 5.67 -9.05 -6.92
C ILE A 92 5.13 -8.17 -8.05
N ARG A 93 4.22 -8.72 -8.87
CA ARG A 93 3.50 -8.00 -9.92
C ARG A 93 2.09 -7.66 -9.48
N PHE A 94 1.62 -6.45 -9.74
CA PHE A 94 0.23 -6.06 -9.50
C PHE A 94 -0.25 -5.02 -10.53
N VAL A 95 -1.57 -4.81 -10.55
CA VAL A 95 -2.24 -3.79 -11.36
C VAL A 95 -2.90 -2.80 -10.39
N PRO A 96 -2.63 -1.49 -10.47
CA PRO A 96 -3.35 -0.49 -9.66
C PRO A 96 -4.88 -0.59 -9.91
N HIS A 97 -5.72 -0.37 -8.90
CA HIS A 97 -7.17 -0.33 -9.13
C HIS A 97 -7.59 0.91 -9.93
N ASN A 98 -6.74 1.94 -9.90
CA ASN A 98 -7.02 3.26 -10.41
C ASN A 98 -6.49 3.43 -11.83
N ARG A 99 -7.39 3.43 -12.81
CA ARG A 99 -7.19 4.11 -14.10
C ARG A 99 -7.66 5.58 -14.07
N SER A 100 -7.98 6.11 -12.89
CA SER A 100 -8.66 7.40 -12.76
C SER A 100 -8.45 8.06 -11.39
N PHE A 101 -7.22 8.12 -10.90
CA PHE A 101 -6.88 9.21 -9.96
C PHE A 101 -6.29 10.32 -10.82
N SER A 102 -7.18 11.01 -11.53
CA SER A 102 -6.92 12.39 -11.92
C SER A 102 -6.65 13.14 -10.63
N MET A 103 -5.37 13.36 -10.31
CA MET A 103 -5.01 14.51 -9.50
C MET A 103 -5.50 15.73 -10.26
N THR A 104 -6.72 16.17 -9.93
CA THR A 104 -7.20 17.48 -10.33
C THR A 104 -6.19 18.47 -9.76
N LYS A 105 -5.50 19.15 -10.67
CA LYS A 105 -4.52 20.22 -10.40
C LYS A 105 -5.09 21.30 -9.50
#